data_AF-A0A952EYA9-F1
#
_entry.id   AF-A0A952EYA9-F1
#
_cell.length_a   1.000
_cell.length_b   1.000
_cell.length_c   1.000
_cell.angle_alpha   90.00
_cell.angle_beta   90.00
_cell.angle_gamma   90.00
#
_symmetry.space_group_name_H-M   'P 1'
#
loop_
_entity.id
_entity.type
_entity.pdbx_description
1 polymer ?
#
loop_
_entity_poly.entity_id
_entity_poly.type
_entity_poly.pdbx_seq_one_letter_code
_entity_poly.pdbx_strand_id
1 'polypeptide(L)' 'MTPRETVVAVKNSDDIVAARQAGHQLARDLGFSLTDVTMIATAISEVARNITSYAGSGAIRVGVADRDGRKA' A
#
# COMPACT_ATOMS: atom_id res chain seq x y z
N MET A 1 -8.99 8.47 -17.36
CA MET A 1 -8.53 7.26 -16.63
C MET A 1 -8.39 7.63 -15.15
N THR A 2 -9.33 7.17 -14.33
CA THR A 2 -9.35 7.32 -12.87
C THR A 2 -8.10 6.68 -12.26
N PRO A 3 -7.49 7.23 -11.20
CA PRO A 3 -6.37 6.55 -10.52
C PRO A 3 -6.81 5.15 -10.10
N ARG A 4 -6.00 4.13 -10.40
CA ARG A 4 -6.25 2.76 -9.92
C ARG A 4 -5.93 2.74 -8.43
N GLU A 5 -6.98 2.83 -7.61
CA GLU A 5 -6.90 2.59 -6.18
C GLU A 5 -7.19 1.11 -5.89
N THR A 6 -6.36 0.49 -5.06
CA THR A 6 -6.56 -0.85 -4.52
C THR A 6 -6.82 -0.75 -3.03
N VAL A 7 -7.87 -1.41 -2.55
CA VAL A 7 -8.19 -1.46 -1.12
C VAL A 7 -8.05 -2.90 -0.63
N VAL A 8 -7.23 -3.10 0.40
CA VAL A 8 -7.02 -4.40 1.05
C VAL A 8 -7.58 -4.33 2.46
N ALA A 9 -8.55 -5.18 2.77
CA ALA A 9 -9.01 -5.38 4.15
C ALA A 9 -7.91 -6.10 4.93
N VAL A 10 -7.63 -5.69 6.16
CA VAL A 10 -6.56 -6.24 7.00
C VAL A 10 -7.18 -6.82 8.27
N LYS A 11 -7.15 -8.15 8.38
CA LYS A 11 -7.70 -8.94 9.49
C LYS A 11 -6.71 -9.98 10.00
N ASN A 12 -5.86 -10.50 9.12
CA ASN A 12 -4.87 -11.53 9.45
C ASN A 12 -3.53 -11.29 8.73
N SER A 13 -2.57 -12.19 8.97
CA SER A 13 -1.22 -12.10 8.39
C SER A 13 -1.18 -12.19 6.86
N ASP A 14 -2.11 -12.93 6.24
CA ASP A 14 -2.16 -13.05 4.77
C ASP A 14 -2.56 -11.71 4.14
N ASP A 15 -3.45 -10.97 4.81
CA ASP A 15 -3.85 -9.63 4.37
C ASP A 15 -2.70 -8.62 4.43
N ILE A 16 -1.77 -8.77 5.39
CA ILE A 16 -0.55 -7.96 5.47
C ILE A 16 0.30 -8.18 4.21
N VAL A 17 0.44 -9.43 3.78
CA VAL A 17 1.18 -9.78 2.56
C VAL A 17 0.50 -9.22 1.33
N ALA A 18 -0.84 -9.33 1.24
CA ALA A 18 -1.62 -8.78 0.14
C ALA A 18 -1.48 -7.25 0.03
N ALA A 19 -1.59 -6.54 1.15
CA ALA A 19 -1.42 -5.08 1.20
C ALA A 19 0.00 -4.67 0.77
N ARG A 20 1.02 -5.38 1.27
CA ARG A 20 2.43 -5.18 0.90
C ARG A 20 2.63 -5.35 -0.61
N GLN A 21 2.09 -6.42 -1.18
CA GLN A 21 2.20 -6.71 -2.61
C GLN A 21 1.53 -5.64 -3.48
N ALA A 22 0.35 -5.17 -3.08
CA ALA A 22 -0.35 -4.09 -3.77
C ALA A 22 0.49 -2.81 -3.83
N GLY A 23 1.07 -2.38 -2.71
CA GLY A 23 1.96 -1.22 -2.66
C GLY A 23 3.26 -1.40 -3.42
N HIS A 24 3.89 -2.56 -3.28
CA HIS A 24 5.11 -2.91 -4.00
C HIS A 24 4.89 -2.87 -5.52
N GLN A 25 3.80 -3.48 -6.00
CA GLN A 25 3.49 -3.51 -7.42
C GLN A 25 3.19 -2.10 -7.95
N LEU A 26 2.36 -1.31 -7.25
CA LEU A 26 2.07 0.06 -7.67
C LEU A 26 3.34 0.93 -7.73
N ALA A 27 4.21 0.85 -6.72
CA ALA A 27 5.47 1.60 -6.71
C ALA A 27 6.38 1.20 -7.87
N ARG A 28 6.44 -0.10 -8.23
CA ARG A 28 7.18 -0.56 -9.41
C ARG A 28 6.58 -0.03 -10.71
N ASP A 29 5.26 -0.07 -10.84
CA ASP A 29 4.56 0.40 -12.04
C ASP A 29 4.72 1.92 -12.24
N LEU A 30 4.92 2.66 -11.16
CA LEU A 30 5.23 4.10 -11.16
C LEU A 30 6.72 4.42 -11.39
N GLY A 31 7.58 3.42 -11.52
CA GLY A 31 9.00 3.61 -11.82
C GLY A 31 9.87 4.04 -10.63
N PHE A 32 9.42 3.82 -9.39
CA PHE A 32 10.26 4.07 -8.21
C PHE A 32 11.51 3.19 -8.21
N SER A 33 12.57 3.67 -7.54
CA SER A 33 13.79 2.88 -7.35
C SER A 33 13.49 1.60 -6.55
N LEU A 34 14.32 0.55 -6.72
CA LEU A 34 14.16 -0.68 -5.92
C LEU A 34 14.24 -0.41 -4.41
N THR A 35 15.06 0.56 -4.01
CA THR A 35 15.16 1.02 -2.62
C THR A 35 13.83 1.60 -2.16
N ASP A 36 13.24 2.51 -2.92
CA ASP A 36 11.97 3.16 -2.56
C ASP A 36 10.81 2.15 -2.54
N VAL A 37 10.75 1.25 -3.52
CA VAL A 37 9.78 0.15 -3.58
C VAL A 37 9.87 -0.70 -2.29
N THR A 38 11.09 -1.03 -1.85
CA THR A 38 11.32 -1.79 -0.63
C THR A 38 10.89 -1.01 0.62
N MET A 39 11.18 0.29 0.67
CA MET A 39 10.76 1.16 1.78
C MET A 39 9.23 1.28 1.87
N ILE A 40 8.55 1.50 0.73
CA ILE A 40 7.08 1.56 0.67
C ILE A 40 6.47 0.24 1.13
N ALA A 41 6.98 -0.89 0.64
CA ALA A 41 6.50 -2.21 1.04
C ALA A 41 6.68 -2.43 2.56
N THR A 42 7.83 -2.04 3.11
CA THR A 42 8.11 -2.14 4.55
C THR A 42 7.15 -1.28 5.36
N ALA A 43 6.95 -0.02 4.98
CA ALA A 43 6.04 0.89 5.68
C ALA A 43 4.59 0.34 5.69
N ILE A 44 4.14 -0.24 4.58
CA ILE A 44 2.82 -0.88 4.51
C ILE A 44 2.73 -2.07 5.47
N SER A 45 3.76 -2.92 5.53
CA SER A 45 3.77 -4.06 6.46
C SER A 45 3.73 -3.62 7.93
N GLU A 46 4.43 -2.56 8.29
CA GLU A 46 4.42 -2.02 9.66
C GLU A 46 3.03 -1.47 10.03
N VAL A 47 2.39 -0.70 9.13
CA VAL A 47 1.03 -0.20 9.35
C VAL A 47 0.02 -1.37 9.44
N ALA A 48 0.10 -2.34 8.54
CA ALA A 48 -0.81 -3.48 8.52
C ALA A 48 -0.68 -4.34 9.80
N ARG A 49 0.55 -4.56 10.27
CA ARG A 49 0.81 -5.26 11.53
C ARG A 49 0.25 -4.49 12.73
N ASN A 50 0.35 -3.16 12.73
CA ASN A 50 -0.27 -2.35 13.77
C ASN A 50 -1.80 -2.49 13.78
N ILE A 51 -2.44 -2.57 12.60
CA ILE A 51 -3.88 -2.82 12.50
C ILE A 51 -4.24 -4.16 13.14
N THR A 52 -3.57 -5.26 12.77
CA THR A 52 -3.89 -6.59 13.30
C THR A 52 -3.60 -6.71 14.80
N SER A 53 -2.52 -6.10 15.28
CA SER A 53 -2.07 -6.25 16.68
C SER A 53 -2.86 -5.38 17.66
N TYR A 54 -3.30 -4.19 17.23
CA TYR A 54 -3.85 -3.19 18.15
C TYR A 54 -5.29 -2.79 17.83
N ALA A 55 -5.70 -2.76 16.55
CA ALA A 55 -7.05 -2.38 16.15
C ALA A 55 -7.98 -3.58 15.92
N GLY A 56 -7.43 -4.79 15.77
CA GLY A 56 -8.15 -6.02 15.47
C GLY A 56 -8.58 -6.16 14.00
N SER A 57 -8.99 -5.07 13.35
CA SER A 57 -9.21 -5.05 11.89
C SER A 57 -9.17 -3.63 11.31
N GLY A 58 -8.94 -3.54 10.00
CA GLY A 58 -8.91 -2.27 9.29
C GLY A 58 -8.78 -2.45 7.77
N ALA A 59 -8.32 -1.41 7.08
CA ALA A 59 -8.06 -1.46 5.64
C ALA A 59 -6.89 -0.57 5.26
N ILE A 60 -6.13 -0.99 4.25
CA ILE A 60 -5.10 -0.19 3.59
C ILE A 60 -5.57 0.16 2.19
N ARG A 61 -5.55 1.46 1.87
CA ARG A 61 -5.79 1.98 0.53
C ARG A 61 -4.46 2.34 -0.10
N VAL A 62 -4.21 1.82 -1.30
CA VAL A 62 -3.01 2.08 -2.09
C VAL A 62 -3.44 2.69 -3.41
N GLY A 63 -2.98 3.88 -3.72
CA GLY A 63 -3.32 4.57 -4.96
C GLY A 63 -2.41 5.76 -5.22
N VAL A 64 -2.46 6.27 -6.44
CA VAL A 64 -1.77 7.51 -6.83
C VAL A 64 -2.62 8.69 -6.37
N ALA A 65 -2.05 9.54 -5.52
CA ALA A 65 -2.66 10.80 -5.15
C ALA A 65 -2.34 11.87 -6.20
N ASP A 66 -3.36 12.57 -6.71
CA ASP A 66 -3.17 13.79 -7.50
C ASP A 66 -2.88 14.96 -6.55
N ARG A 67 -1.72 15.62 -6.69
CA ARG A 67 -1.47 16.92 -6.07
C ARG A 67 -1.73 17.99 -7.12
N ASP A 68 -2.68 18.88 -6.86
CA ASP A 68 -2.93 20.09 -7.65
C ASP A 68 -3.22 19.88 -9.15
N GLY A 69 -3.97 18.83 -9.50
CA GLY A 69 -4.49 18.63 -10.86
C GLY A 69 -3.45 18.26 -11.93
N ARG A 70 -2.22 17.89 -11.53
CA ARG A 70 -1.24 17.30 -12.43
C ARG A 70 -0.82 15.91 -11.95
N LYS A 71 -1.11 14.94 -12.82
CA LYS A 71 -0.73 13.54 -12.66
C LYS A 71 0.80 13.42 -12.65
N ALA A 72 1.34 12.86 -11.58
CA ALA A 72 2.68 12.30 -11.56
C ALA A 72 2.68 10.95 -12.27
#